data_AF-A0A4U2CMN3-F1
#
_entry.id   AF-A0A4U2CMN3-F1
#
_cell.length_a   1.000
_cell.length_b   1.000
_cell.length_c   1.000
_cell.angle_alpha   90.00
_cell.angle_beta   90.00
_cell.angle_gamma   90.00
#
_symmetry.space_group_name_H-M   'P 1'
#
loop_
_entity.id
_entity.type
_entity.pdbx_description
1 polymer ?
#
loop_
_entity_poly.entity_id
_entity_poly.type
_entity_poly.pdbx_seq_one_letter_code
_entity_poly.pdbx_strand_id
1 'polypeptide(L)'
;MSKVNVKKVVVAYSGGLDTSVIIPWLKENYDCEVVAFVADVGQGDEELIGIEEKAKASGASECYIADLKEEMVADYIYPTLKTGAYYEGKYLLGTSMARPIIAKAQVEVARKVGADALCHGCTGKGNDQVRFEGAFAALAPDLHVIAPWREWDLVSREECLDYLAERNIPCTASLTKIYSRDANAWHISTEGGVLENTWNAPNEDCWAWTVDPEQAPNESETVTLKVEKGEVVAVDGETMTPYNALVYLNEKGAKHGVGRIDIVENRLVGMKSRGCYETPGGTIMMEALRAVEQLVLDKAAFEFREELGVKASHLVYDGRWFTPLCKSILAATEELAQDVNGEVVIKLYKGHATVTQKRSDNSLYSEEFATFGEDEVYDQSHAEGFIRLYSLSSRIRALNSQK
;
A
#
# COMPACT_ATOMS: atom_id res chain seq x y z
N MET A 1 -24.00 -4.96 -28.65
CA MET A 1 -23.69 -3.55 -28.95
C MET A 1 -22.47 -3.55 -29.86
N SER A 2 -22.39 -2.71 -30.89
CA SER A 2 -21.16 -2.60 -31.69
C SER A 2 -20.03 -2.14 -30.77
N LYS A 3 -18.93 -2.90 -30.68
CA LYS A 3 -17.75 -2.51 -29.90
C LYS A 3 -17.25 -1.15 -30.40
N VAL A 4 -16.79 -0.31 -29.47
CA VAL A 4 -16.20 1.00 -29.82
C VAL A 4 -15.01 0.73 -30.75
N ASN A 5 -14.86 1.53 -31.80
CA ASN A 5 -13.73 1.39 -32.71
C ASN A 5 -12.47 1.95 -32.03
N VAL A 6 -11.55 1.07 -31.66
CA VAL A 6 -10.29 1.38 -30.97
C VAL A 6 -9.15 1.14 -31.95
N LYS A 7 -8.28 2.14 -32.14
CA LYS A 7 -7.14 2.01 -33.06
C LYS A 7 -5.88 1.55 -32.35
N LYS A 8 -5.64 2.06 -31.13
CA LYS A 8 -4.44 1.76 -30.35
C LYS A 8 -4.75 1.74 -28.87
N VAL A 9 -4.35 0.67 -28.21
CA VAL A 9 -4.61 0.44 -26.78
C VAL A 9 -3.30 0.24 -26.03
N VAL A 10 -3.18 0.87 -24.85
CA VAL A 10 -2.12 0.55 -23.89
C VAL A 10 -2.67 -0.38 -22.82
N VAL A 11 -2.11 -1.59 -22.72
CA VAL A 11 -2.49 -2.60 -21.73
C VAL A 11 -1.50 -2.63 -20.57
N ALA A 12 -2.00 -2.56 -19.34
CA ALA A 12 -1.22 -2.86 -18.14
C ALA A 12 -0.85 -4.35 -18.16
N TYR A 13 0.43 -4.65 -18.29
CA TYR A 13 0.98 -5.97 -18.55
C TYR A 13 1.94 -6.37 -17.42
N SER A 14 1.69 -7.52 -16.80
CA SER A 14 2.52 -8.07 -15.72
C SER A 14 3.28 -9.33 -16.13
N GLY A 15 3.12 -9.81 -17.37
CA GLY A 15 3.64 -11.11 -17.77
C GLY A 15 2.88 -12.30 -17.17
N GLY A 16 1.86 -12.07 -16.34
CA GLY A 16 0.99 -13.11 -15.81
C GLY A 16 0.12 -13.77 -16.89
N LEU A 17 -0.55 -14.88 -16.53
CA LEU A 17 -1.45 -15.63 -17.42
C LEU A 17 -2.48 -14.71 -18.09
N ASP A 18 -3.28 -14.01 -17.28
CA ASP A 18 -4.37 -13.16 -17.73
C ASP A 18 -3.88 -12.09 -18.72
N THR A 19 -2.84 -11.33 -18.35
CA THR A 19 -2.32 -10.27 -19.22
C THR A 19 -1.67 -10.81 -20.50
N SER A 20 -1.17 -12.06 -20.49
CA SER A 20 -0.67 -12.73 -21.69
C SER A 20 -1.80 -13.14 -22.64
N VAL A 21 -2.98 -13.44 -22.12
CA VAL A 21 -4.21 -13.73 -22.90
C VAL A 21 -4.80 -12.43 -23.48
N ILE A 22 -4.74 -11.34 -22.74
CA ILE A 22 -5.36 -10.06 -23.14
C ILE A 22 -4.79 -9.52 -24.45
N ILE A 23 -3.46 -9.58 -24.65
CA ILE A 23 -2.81 -9.04 -25.85
C ILE A 23 -3.37 -9.66 -27.14
N PRO A 24 -3.30 -10.99 -27.37
CA PRO A 24 -3.88 -11.60 -28.57
C PRO A 24 -5.41 -11.42 -28.63
N TRP A 25 -6.11 -11.45 -27.49
CA TRP A 25 -7.55 -11.24 -27.45
C TRP A 25 -7.96 -9.85 -27.96
N LEU A 26 -7.24 -8.79 -27.57
CA LEU A 26 -7.46 -7.43 -28.05
C LEU A 26 -7.30 -7.34 -29.57
N LYS A 27 -6.29 -8.03 -30.13
CA LYS A 27 -6.08 -8.05 -31.58
C LYS A 27 -7.23 -8.76 -32.31
N GLU A 28 -7.68 -9.90 -31.80
CA GLU A 28 -8.75 -10.68 -32.41
C GLU A 28 -10.13 -9.99 -32.31
N ASN A 29 -10.35 -9.22 -31.25
CA ASN A 29 -11.68 -8.71 -30.92
C ASN A 29 -11.88 -7.21 -31.23
N TYR A 30 -10.79 -6.45 -31.27
CA TYR A 30 -10.81 -5.01 -31.55
C TYR A 30 -10.02 -4.64 -32.81
N ASP A 31 -9.22 -5.55 -33.38
CA ASP A 31 -8.35 -5.30 -34.55
C ASP A 31 -7.51 -4.02 -34.39
N CYS A 32 -6.92 -3.87 -33.20
CA CYS A 32 -6.20 -2.68 -32.78
C CYS A 32 -4.71 -2.94 -32.53
N GLU A 33 -3.91 -1.88 -32.60
CA GLU A 33 -2.51 -1.92 -32.18
C GLU A 33 -2.41 -1.99 -30.66
N VAL A 34 -1.75 -3.01 -30.13
CA VAL A 34 -1.59 -3.21 -28.69
C VAL A 34 -0.19 -2.81 -28.26
N VAL A 35 -0.08 -1.92 -27.27
CA VAL A 35 1.16 -1.52 -26.60
C VAL A 35 1.14 -2.07 -25.18
N ALA A 36 2.13 -2.88 -24.81
CA ALA A 36 2.27 -3.37 -23.45
C ALA A 36 2.93 -2.31 -22.57
N PHE A 37 2.39 -2.10 -21.37
CA PHE A 37 2.96 -1.24 -20.35
C PHE A 37 3.22 -2.06 -19.08
N VAL A 38 4.49 -2.15 -18.70
CA VAL A 38 4.96 -2.81 -17.48
C VAL A 38 5.37 -1.72 -16.50
N ALA A 39 4.84 -1.80 -15.28
CA ALA A 39 5.29 -0.96 -14.19
C ALA A 39 6.23 -1.77 -13.30
N ASP A 40 7.47 -1.31 -13.16
CA ASP A 40 8.38 -1.78 -12.12
C ASP A 40 8.13 -0.96 -10.84
N VAL A 41 7.40 -1.58 -9.93
CA VAL A 41 7.07 -1.06 -8.60
C VAL A 41 7.79 -1.86 -7.51
N GLY A 42 8.87 -2.56 -7.87
CA GLY A 42 9.67 -3.37 -6.95
C GLY A 42 9.08 -4.74 -6.64
N GLN A 43 8.39 -5.36 -7.62
CA GLN A 43 7.85 -6.72 -7.51
C GLN A 43 8.90 -7.84 -7.54
N GLY A 44 10.16 -7.51 -7.84
CA GLY A 44 11.28 -8.46 -8.01
C GLY A 44 11.84 -8.41 -9.43
N ASP A 45 13.17 -8.37 -9.56
CA ASP A 45 13.85 -8.26 -10.85
C ASP A 45 13.58 -9.49 -11.74
N GLU A 46 13.38 -10.67 -11.14
CA GLU A 46 13.08 -11.90 -11.86
C GLU A 46 11.76 -11.86 -12.65
N GLU A 47 10.78 -11.06 -12.23
CA GLU A 47 9.51 -10.89 -12.94
C GLU A 47 9.67 -10.05 -14.22
N LEU A 48 10.74 -9.28 -14.34
CA LEU A 48 11.04 -8.44 -15.51
C LEU A 48 11.92 -9.14 -16.54
N ILE A 49 12.61 -10.23 -16.17
CA ILE A 49 13.49 -10.97 -17.08
C ILE A 49 12.65 -11.56 -18.24
N GLY A 50 12.93 -11.11 -19.47
CA GLY A 50 12.27 -11.59 -20.68
C GLY A 50 10.84 -11.07 -20.89
N ILE A 51 10.38 -10.09 -20.09
CA ILE A 51 8.99 -9.63 -20.12
C ILE A 51 8.64 -8.93 -21.44
N GLU A 52 9.59 -8.20 -22.03
CA GLU A 52 9.41 -7.52 -23.31
C GLU A 52 9.30 -8.52 -24.47
N GLU A 53 10.19 -9.52 -24.53
CA GLU A 53 10.15 -10.58 -25.52
C GLU A 53 8.84 -11.35 -25.43
N LYS A 54 8.38 -11.62 -24.20
CA LYS A 54 7.09 -12.27 -23.95
C LYS A 54 5.92 -11.41 -24.45
N ALA A 55 5.89 -10.13 -24.12
CA ALA A 55 4.83 -9.21 -24.59
C ALA A 55 4.74 -9.16 -26.12
N LYS A 56 5.90 -9.06 -26.79
CA LYS A 56 6.00 -9.08 -28.26
C LYS A 56 5.57 -10.42 -28.85
N ALA A 57 5.97 -11.53 -28.24
CA ALA A 57 5.54 -12.88 -28.64
C ALA A 57 4.02 -13.08 -28.49
N SER A 58 3.40 -12.46 -27.49
CA SER A 58 1.94 -12.41 -27.33
C SER A 58 1.24 -11.51 -28.35
N GLY A 59 1.98 -10.67 -29.07
CA GLY A 59 1.47 -9.87 -30.19
C GLY A 59 1.48 -8.36 -29.97
N ALA A 60 2.08 -7.85 -28.89
CA ALA A 60 2.24 -6.42 -28.67
C ALA A 60 3.20 -5.81 -29.72
N SER A 61 2.87 -4.61 -30.17
CA SER A 61 3.69 -3.82 -31.09
C SER A 61 4.94 -3.25 -30.39
N GLU A 62 4.75 -2.78 -29.16
CA GLU A 62 5.77 -2.17 -28.32
C GLU A 62 5.57 -2.62 -26.86
N CYS A 63 6.65 -2.59 -26.06
CA CYS A 63 6.61 -2.81 -24.63
C CYS A 63 7.33 -1.64 -23.95
N TYR A 64 6.65 -0.96 -23.04
CA TYR A 64 7.21 0.12 -22.23
C TYR A 64 7.34 -0.37 -20.79
N ILE A 65 8.57 -0.40 -20.28
CA ILE A 65 8.85 -0.69 -18.87
C ILE A 65 9.17 0.63 -18.18
N ALA A 66 8.38 1.00 -17.18
CA ALA A 66 8.61 2.19 -16.36
C ALA A 66 9.13 1.79 -14.98
N ASP A 67 10.32 2.28 -14.62
CA ASP A 67 10.82 2.21 -13.24
C ASP A 67 10.10 3.28 -12.40
N LEU A 68 9.26 2.82 -11.48
CA LEU A 68 8.42 3.64 -10.61
C LEU A 68 8.78 3.42 -9.13
N LYS A 69 9.90 2.76 -8.82
CA LYS A 69 10.24 2.32 -7.46
C LYS A 69 10.42 3.49 -6.51
N GLU A 70 11.28 4.45 -6.86
CA GLU A 70 11.53 5.62 -6.03
C GLU A 70 10.30 6.52 -5.92
N GLU A 71 9.61 6.78 -7.05
CA GLU A 71 8.38 7.60 -7.07
C GLU A 71 7.27 6.95 -6.21
N MET A 72 7.12 5.62 -6.25
CA MET A 72 6.14 4.93 -5.42
C MET A 72 6.40 5.15 -3.94
N VAL A 73 7.66 5.04 -3.49
CA VAL A 73 7.95 5.23 -2.06
C VAL A 73 7.82 6.70 -1.66
N ALA A 74 8.39 7.61 -2.44
CA ALA A 74 8.41 9.03 -2.15
C ALA A 74 7.03 9.69 -2.24
N ASP A 75 6.28 9.42 -3.31
CA ASP A 75 5.09 10.20 -3.67
C ASP A 75 3.75 9.50 -3.34
N TYR A 76 3.79 8.22 -2.95
CA TYR A 76 2.59 7.45 -2.63
C TYR A 76 2.62 6.81 -1.24
N ILE A 77 3.71 6.12 -0.90
CA ILE A 77 3.85 5.43 0.39
C ILE A 77 4.05 6.46 1.51
N TYR A 78 5.07 7.32 1.44
CA TYR A 78 5.31 8.29 2.50
C TYR A 78 4.13 9.23 2.77
N PRO A 79 3.47 9.80 1.74
CA PRO A 79 2.27 10.60 1.96
C PRO A 79 1.16 9.83 2.70
N THR A 80 0.97 8.54 2.39
CA THR A 80 0.01 7.68 3.11
C THR A 80 0.48 7.36 4.55
N LEU A 81 1.78 7.20 4.74
CA LEU A 81 2.40 6.92 6.05
C LEU A 81 2.29 8.08 7.01
N LYS A 82 2.47 9.31 6.52
CA LYS A 82 2.28 10.55 7.30
C LYS A 82 0.84 10.72 7.77
N THR A 83 -0.13 10.16 7.04
CA THR A 83 -1.50 10.08 7.54
C THR A 83 -1.69 8.98 8.58
N GLY A 84 -0.71 8.09 8.77
CA GLY A 84 -0.76 6.77 9.41
C GLY A 84 -2.05 6.01 9.20
N ALA A 85 -2.39 5.82 7.94
CA ALA A 85 -3.53 5.03 7.54
C ALA A 85 -3.29 3.54 7.81
N TYR A 86 -4.23 2.92 8.53
CA TYR A 86 -4.44 1.48 8.54
C TYR A 86 -5.87 1.19 8.09
N TYR A 87 -6.04 0.40 7.04
CA TYR A 87 -7.37 -0.06 6.65
C TYR A 87 -7.85 -1.11 7.64
N GLU A 88 -9.05 -0.87 8.19
CA GLU A 88 -9.69 -1.69 9.23
C GLU A 88 -8.74 -2.02 10.41
N GLY A 89 -7.85 -1.08 10.73
CA GLY A 89 -6.93 -1.16 11.87
C GLY A 89 -5.75 -2.13 11.71
N LYS A 90 -5.57 -2.76 10.54
CA LYS A 90 -4.52 -3.78 10.33
C LYS A 90 -3.76 -3.62 9.02
N TYR A 91 -4.44 -3.32 7.91
CA TYR A 91 -3.83 -3.41 6.59
C TYR A 91 -3.16 -2.10 6.15
N LEU A 92 -1.87 -2.19 5.79
CA LEU A 92 -1.03 -1.08 5.34
C LEU A 92 -1.17 -0.76 3.84
N LEU A 93 -2.32 -1.07 3.23
CA LEU A 93 -2.75 -0.52 1.93
C LEU A 93 -1.79 -0.80 0.76
N GLY A 94 -0.90 -1.79 0.87
CA GLY A 94 0.22 -1.94 -0.07
C GLY A 94 -0.20 -2.13 -1.50
N THR A 95 -1.25 -2.92 -1.71
CA THR A 95 -1.80 -3.14 -3.03
C THR A 95 -2.44 -1.85 -3.50
N SER A 96 -3.37 -1.26 -2.72
CA SER A 96 -4.09 -0.03 -3.09
C SER A 96 -3.19 1.16 -3.45
N MET A 97 -2.03 1.34 -2.80
CA MET A 97 -1.12 2.45 -3.08
C MET A 97 -0.39 2.33 -4.43
N ALA A 98 -0.15 1.11 -4.92
CA ALA A 98 0.54 0.92 -6.21
C ALA A 98 -0.35 1.26 -7.42
N ARG A 99 -1.67 1.12 -7.32
CA ARG A 99 -2.59 1.26 -8.46
C ARG A 99 -2.64 2.68 -9.01
N PRO A 100 -2.74 3.75 -8.19
CA PRO A 100 -2.78 5.10 -8.74
C PRO A 100 -1.49 5.49 -9.47
N ILE A 101 -0.30 5.05 -9.01
CA ILE A 101 0.95 5.32 -9.73
C ILE A 101 1.05 4.54 -11.04
N ILE A 102 0.69 3.25 -11.04
CA ILE A 102 0.66 2.42 -12.26
C ILE A 102 -0.32 3.01 -13.27
N ALA A 103 -1.53 3.38 -12.83
CA ALA A 103 -2.56 3.94 -13.71
C ALA A 103 -2.14 5.30 -14.29
N LYS A 104 -1.50 6.16 -13.49
CA LYS A 104 -0.95 7.44 -13.96
C LYS A 104 0.11 7.23 -15.05
N ALA A 105 1.10 6.38 -14.79
CA ALA A 105 2.15 6.08 -15.76
C ALA A 105 1.60 5.42 -17.03
N GLN A 106 0.59 4.55 -16.91
CA GLN A 106 -0.09 3.96 -18.07
C GLN A 106 -0.79 5.03 -18.93
N VAL A 107 -1.48 5.98 -18.29
CA VAL A 107 -2.10 7.12 -18.98
C VAL A 107 -1.03 7.95 -19.70
N GLU A 108 0.10 8.24 -19.06
CA GLU A 108 1.21 8.99 -19.67
C GLU A 108 1.76 8.28 -20.90
N VAL A 109 1.94 6.96 -20.85
CA VAL A 109 2.33 6.15 -22.01
C VAL A 109 1.27 6.21 -23.10
N ALA A 110 -0.02 6.06 -22.75
CA ALA A 110 -1.12 6.15 -23.71
C ALA A 110 -1.14 7.50 -24.46
N ARG A 111 -0.93 8.61 -23.74
CA ARG A 111 -0.79 9.93 -24.35
C ARG A 111 0.44 10.01 -25.26
N LYS A 112 1.58 9.50 -24.80
CA LYS A 112 2.84 9.53 -25.55
C LYS A 112 2.74 8.79 -26.88
N VAL A 113 2.07 7.63 -26.92
CA VAL A 113 1.96 6.79 -28.12
C VAL A 113 0.73 7.11 -28.97
N GLY A 114 -0.11 8.05 -28.54
CA GLY A 114 -1.35 8.42 -29.22
C GLY A 114 -2.41 7.31 -29.18
N ALA A 115 -2.48 6.54 -28.09
CA ALA A 115 -3.52 5.55 -27.88
C ALA A 115 -4.88 6.20 -27.61
N ASP A 116 -5.95 5.57 -28.09
CA ASP A 116 -7.34 5.96 -27.85
C ASP A 116 -8.04 5.07 -26.82
N ALA A 117 -7.35 4.06 -26.30
CA ALA A 117 -7.84 3.20 -25.22
C ALA A 117 -6.77 2.79 -24.20
N LEU A 118 -7.25 2.43 -23.01
CA LEU A 118 -6.52 1.81 -21.91
C LEU A 118 -7.11 0.43 -21.62
N CYS A 119 -6.29 -0.52 -21.21
CA CYS A 119 -6.74 -1.86 -20.84
C CYS A 119 -6.07 -2.34 -19.55
N HIS A 120 -6.79 -3.07 -18.72
CA HIS A 120 -6.27 -3.72 -17.51
C HIS A 120 -6.80 -5.15 -17.37
N GLY A 121 -6.06 -5.99 -16.63
CA GLY A 121 -6.41 -7.40 -16.39
C GLY A 121 -7.19 -7.67 -15.10
N CYS A 122 -7.66 -6.64 -14.39
CA CYS A 122 -8.41 -6.84 -13.14
C CYS A 122 -9.73 -7.60 -13.36
N THR A 123 -10.07 -8.50 -12.43
CA THR A 123 -11.35 -9.21 -12.44
C THR A 123 -12.50 -8.33 -11.96
N GLY A 124 -13.74 -8.72 -12.30
CA GLY A 124 -14.96 -8.03 -11.87
C GLY A 124 -15.29 -8.12 -10.37
N LYS A 125 -14.53 -8.88 -9.57
CA LYS A 125 -14.75 -9.09 -8.12
C LYS A 125 -13.73 -8.37 -7.23
N GLY A 126 -12.66 -7.84 -7.82
CA GLY A 126 -11.58 -7.16 -7.10
C GLY A 126 -11.83 -5.66 -6.93
N ASN A 127 -11.17 -5.06 -5.94
CA ASN A 127 -11.13 -3.60 -5.79
C ASN A 127 -10.27 -2.92 -6.88
N ASP A 128 -9.31 -3.64 -7.46
CA ASP A 128 -8.34 -3.06 -8.39
C ASP A 128 -8.97 -2.51 -9.68
N GLN A 129 -10.06 -3.09 -10.17
CA GLN A 129 -10.80 -2.52 -11.30
C GLN A 129 -11.26 -1.08 -10.95
N VAL A 130 -11.76 -0.85 -9.74
CA VAL A 130 -12.24 0.47 -9.30
C VAL A 130 -11.08 1.44 -9.15
N ARG A 131 -9.91 0.96 -8.68
CA ARG A 131 -8.70 1.78 -8.51
C ARG A 131 -8.12 2.22 -9.84
N PHE A 132 -7.98 1.30 -10.81
CA PHE A 132 -7.51 1.62 -12.15
C PHE A 132 -8.50 2.52 -12.88
N GLU A 133 -9.77 2.14 -12.96
CA GLU A 133 -10.78 2.89 -13.72
C GLU A 133 -11.10 4.24 -13.07
N GLY A 134 -11.10 4.33 -11.74
CA GLY A 134 -11.23 5.58 -11.02
C GLY A 134 -10.07 6.53 -11.32
N ALA A 135 -8.84 6.02 -11.39
CA ALA A 135 -7.67 6.80 -11.79
C ALA A 135 -7.74 7.22 -13.27
N PHE A 136 -8.11 6.32 -14.18
CA PHE A 136 -8.30 6.64 -15.60
C PHE A 136 -9.37 7.72 -15.80
N ALA A 137 -10.52 7.60 -15.13
CA ALA A 137 -11.58 8.60 -15.20
C ALA A 137 -11.14 9.98 -14.67
N ALA A 138 -10.26 10.01 -13.66
CA ALA A 138 -9.73 11.26 -13.12
C ALA A 138 -8.64 11.90 -14.02
N LEU A 139 -7.83 11.10 -14.71
CA LEU A 139 -6.64 11.56 -15.44
C LEU A 139 -6.82 11.66 -16.96
N ALA A 140 -7.66 10.80 -17.54
CA ALA A 140 -7.88 10.67 -18.97
C ALA A 140 -9.31 10.19 -19.31
N PRO A 141 -10.35 10.98 -18.93
CA PRO A 141 -11.76 10.58 -19.10
C PRO A 141 -12.19 10.40 -20.56
N ASP A 142 -11.41 10.90 -21.52
CA ASP A 142 -11.61 10.78 -22.95
C ASP A 142 -11.10 9.45 -23.54
N LEU A 143 -10.23 8.72 -22.84
CA LEU A 143 -9.73 7.42 -23.31
C LEU A 143 -10.74 6.30 -23.00
N HIS A 144 -10.99 5.44 -23.97
CA HIS A 144 -11.87 4.28 -23.75
C HIS A 144 -11.19 3.26 -22.84
N VAL A 145 -11.93 2.65 -21.91
CA VAL A 145 -11.39 1.60 -21.05
C VAL A 145 -11.94 0.25 -21.48
N ILE A 146 -11.02 -0.67 -21.76
CA ILE A 146 -11.32 -2.07 -22.06
C ILE A 146 -10.99 -2.92 -20.83
N ALA A 147 -11.94 -3.73 -20.39
CA ALA A 147 -11.77 -4.63 -19.25
C ALA A 147 -12.20 -6.05 -19.67
N PRO A 148 -11.26 -6.86 -20.21
CA PRO A 148 -11.59 -8.14 -20.85
C PRO A 148 -12.39 -9.10 -19.96
N TRP A 149 -12.10 -9.15 -18.66
CA TRP A 149 -12.87 -9.96 -17.69
C TRP A 149 -14.37 -9.64 -17.59
N ARG A 150 -14.81 -8.51 -18.16
CA ARG A 150 -16.23 -8.11 -18.24
C ARG A 150 -16.83 -8.29 -19.63
N GLU A 151 -16.04 -8.72 -20.61
CA GLU A 151 -16.39 -8.78 -22.03
C GLU A 151 -16.16 -10.14 -22.68
N TRP A 152 -15.11 -10.86 -22.29
CA TRP A 152 -14.77 -12.15 -22.87
C TRP A 152 -15.59 -13.29 -22.26
N ASP A 153 -15.58 -14.44 -22.94
CA ASP A 153 -16.24 -15.66 -22.48
C ASP A 153 -15.27 -16.61 -21.73
N LEU A 154 -14.03 -16.18 -21.46
CA LEU A 154 -13.05 -16.97 -20.70
C LEU A 154 -13.39 -16.89 -19.21
N VAL A 155 -13.71 -18.04 -18.61
CA VAL A 155 -14.20 -18.14 -17.22
C VAL A 155 -13.27 -18.91 -16.29
N SER A 156 -12.24 -19.58 -16.82
CA SER A 156 -11.29 -20.34 -16.00
C SER A 156 -9.81 -20.15 -16.39
N ARG A 157 -8.94 -20.51 -15.44
CA ARG A 157 -7.49 -20.58 -15.66
C ARG A 157 -7.13 -21.58 -16.75
N GLU A 158 -7.85 -22.69 -16.83
CA GLU A 158 -7.64 -23.75 -17.82
C GLU A 158 -7.95 -23.23 -19.22
N GLU A 159 -9.09 -22.56 -19.38
CA GLU A 159 -9.46 -21.94 -20.66
C GLU A 159 -8.44 -20.88 -21.09
N CYS A 160 -7.90 -20.09 -20.15
CA CYS A 160 -6.83 -19.14 -20.44
C CYS A 160 -5.54 -19.84 -20.92
N LEU A 161 -5.18 -20.99 -20.34
CA LEU A 161 -4.02 -21.77 -20.76
C LEU A 161 -4.22 -22.39 -22.14
N ASP A 162 -5.39 -22.98 -22.39
CA ASP A 162 -5.76 -23.55 -23.68
C ASP A 162 -5.77 -22.48 -24.77
N TYR A 163 -6.32 -21.30 -24.47
CA TYR A 163 -6.34 -20.16 -25.37
C TYR A 163 -4.93 -19.73 -25.81
N LEU A 164 -3.96 -19.70 -24.88
CA LEU A 164 -2.56 -19.41 -25.22
C LEU A 164 -1.90 -20.56 -25.99
N ALA A 165 -2.18 -21.81 -25.63
CA ALA A 165 -1.62 -22.99 -26.26
C ALA A 165 -2.04 -23.12 -27.73
N GLU A 166 -3.31 -22.88 -28.05
CA GLU A 166 -3.84 -22.83 -29.43
C GLU A 166 -3.10 -21.80 -30.29
N ARG A 167 -2.56 -20.75 -29.67
CA ARG A 167 -1.85 -19.64 -30.32
C ARG A 167 -0.33 -19.77 -30.25
N ASN A 168 0.19 -20.86 -29.69
CA ASN A 168 1.62 -21.10 -29.47
C ASN A 168 2.31 -19.97 -28.67
N ILE A 169 1.59 -19.34 -27.72
CA ILE A 169 2.13 -18.28 -26.86
C ILE A 169 2.72 -18.93 -25.60
N PRO A 170 4.02 -18.74 -25.30
CA PRO A 170 4.64 -19.34 -24.13
C PRO A 170 4.04 -18.80 -22.82
N CYS A 171 3.68 -19.70 -21.90
CA CYS A 171 3.21 -19.33 -20.57
C CYS A 171 3.91 -20.17 -19.50
N THR A 172 4.48 -19.50 -18.49
CA THR A 172 5.09 -20.11 -17.30
C THR A 172 4.06 -20.46 -16.23
N ALA A 173 2.80 -20.03 -16.40
CA ALA A 173 1.72 -20.35 -15.49
C ALA A 173 1.35 -21.83 -15.61
N SER A 174 1.21 -22.50 -14.47
CA SER A 174 0.74 -23.88 -14.36
C SER A 174 -0.59 -23.94 -13.62
N LEU A 175 -1.29 -25.07 -13.74
CA LEU A 175 -2.47 -25.39 -12.91
C LEU A 175 -2.12 -25.57 -11.42
N THR A 176 -0.84 -25.82 -11.11
CA THR A 176 -0.38 -26.12 -9.74
C THR A 176 -0.18 -24.89 -8.86
N LYS A 177 -0.08 -23.68 -9.43
CA LYS A 177 -0.02 -22.44 -8.64
C LYS A 177 -1.43 -22.08 -8.16
N ILE A 178 -1.74 -22.45 -6.91
CA ILE A 178 -3.08 -22.31 -6.29
C ILE A 178 -3.36 -20.93 -5.67
N TYR A 179 -2.33 -20.13 -5.40
CA TYR A 179 -2.47 -18.81 -4.77
C TYR A 179 -2.38 -17.68 -5.79
N SER A 180 -3.20 -16.64 -5.57
CA SER A 180 -3.04 -15.34 -6.19
C SER A 180 -2.11 -14.50 -5.32
N ARG A 181 -1.02 -14.01 -5.90
CA ARG A 181 -0.06 -13.14 -5.21
C ARG A 181 0.12 -11.83 -5.95
N ASP A 182 0.22 -10.75 -5.18
CA ASP A 182 0.48 -9.41 -5.69
C ASP A 182 1.60 -8.80 -4.85
N ALA A 183 2.74 -8.56 -5.49
CA ALA A 183 3.95 -8.05 -4.86
C ALA A 183 4.34 -6.69 -5.45
N ASN A 184 4.88 -5.84 -4.60
CA ASN A 184 5.59 -4.61 -4.94
C ASN A 184 6.58 -4.32 -3.80
N ALA A 185 7.39 -3.26 -3.91
CA ALA A 185 8.41 -2.94 -2.92
C ALA A 185 7.88 -2.85 -1.47
N TRP A 186 6.63 -2.45 -1.29
CA TRP A 186 6.02 -2.23 0.02
C TRP A 186 5.56 -3.52 0.69
N HIS A 187 4.96 -4.43 -0.08
CA HIS A 187 4.32 -5.62 0.48
C HIS A 187 4.17 -6.75 -0.53
N ILE A 188 3.79 -7.92 -0.02
CA ILE A 188 3.12 -8.95 -0.81
C ILE A 188 1.80 -9.34 -0.15
N SER A 189 0.77 -9.54 -0.97
CA SER A 189 -0.51 -10.12 -0.56
C SER A 189 -0.70 -11.51 -1.17
N THR A 190 -1.21 -12.45 -0.38
CA THR A 190 -1.58 -13.80 -0.80
C THR A 190 -3.06 -14.06 -0.53
N GLU A 191 -3.78 -14.49 -1.56
CA GLU A 191 -5.21 -14.86 -1.51
C GLU A 191 -5.47 -16.20 -2.23
N GLY A 192 -6.63 -16.80 -1.95
CA GLY A 192 -7.08 -18.06 -2.58
C GLY A 192 -6.60 -19.31 -1.86
N GLY A 193 -6.80 -20.47 -2.49
CA GLY A 193 -6.38 -21.77 -1.94
C GLY A 193 -6.94 -22.04 -0.55
N VAL A 194 -6.08 -22.43 0.40
CA VAL A 194 -6.53 -22.78 1.76
C VAL A 194 -7.17 -21.61 2.51
N LEU A 195 -6.85 -20.36 2.13
CA LEU A 195 -7.33 -19.15 2.80
C LEU A 195 -8.81 -18.88 2.55
N GLU A 196 -9.42 -19.46 1.50
CA GLU A 196 -10.83 -19.26 1.18
C GLU A 196 -11.77 -19.77 2.29
N ASN A 197 -11.33 -20.74 3.10
CA ASN A 197 -12.04 -21.16 4.29
C ASN A 197 -11.41 -20.51 5.54
N THR A 198 -12.17 -19.65 6.21
CA THR A 198 -11.72 -18.92 7.41
C THR A 198 -11.39 -19.81 8.61
N TRP A 199 -11.76 -21.09 8.58
CA TRP A 199 -11.41 -22.07 9.62
C TRP A 199 -10.06 -22.77 9.36
N ASN A 200 -9.47 -22.60 8.18
CA ASN A 200 -8.13 -23.08 7.90
C ASN A 200 -7.09 -22.07 8.40
N ALA A 201 -6.09 -22.54 9.15
CA ALA A 201 -4.89 -21.74 9.42
C ALA A 201 -4.11 -21.48 8.11
N PRO A 202 -3.44 -20.31 7.97
CA PRO A 202 -2.47 -20.11 6.91
C PRO A 202 -1.36 -21.15 7.00
N ASN A 203 -0.96 -21.73 5.87
CA ASN A 203 0.19 -22.63 5.79
C ASN A 203 1.45 -21.87 5.34
N GLU A 204 2.59 -22.55 5.27
CA GLU A 204 3.87 -21.94 4.85
C GLU A 204 3.77 -21.26 3.48
N ASP A 205 3.04 -21.86 2.53
CA ASP A 205 2.84 -21.28 1.20
C ASP A 205 2.03 -19.97 1.20
N CYS A 206 1.36 -19.60 2.30
CA CYS A 206 0.66 -18.32 2.40
C CYS A 206 1.64 -17.14 2.60
N TRP A 207 2.87 -17.41 3.04
CA TRP A 207 3.88 -16.42 3.39
C TRP A 207 5.09 -16.58 2.48
N ALA A 208 5.34 -15.61 1.62
CA ALA A 208 6.36 -15.67 0.59
C ALA A 208 7.66 -14.95 0.95
N TRP A 209 7.60 -13.93 1.82
CA TRP A 209 8.74 -13.05 2.09
C TRP A 209 9.38 -13.31 3.45
N THR A 210 8.55 -13.45 4.46
CA THR A 210 8.96 -13.40 5.87
C THR A 210 9.20 -14.80 6.41
N VAL A 211 10.19 -14.95 7.28
CA VAL A 211 10.40 -16.18 8.05
C VAL A 211 9.24 -16.36 9.02
N ASP A 212 8.81 -17.60 9.27
CA ASP A 212 7.83 -17.85 10.32
C ASP A 212 8.34 -17.32 11.67
N PRO A 213 7.56 -16.51 12.42
CA PRO A 213 7.96 -16.02 13.73
C PRO A 213 8.49 -17.12 14.66
N GLU A 214 7.98 -18.35 14.60
CA GLU A 214 8.50 -19.45 15.42
C GLU A 214 9.92 -19.89 14.98
N GLN A 215 10.22 -19.81 13.68
CA GLN A 215 11.50 -20.17 13.07
C GLN A 215 12.48 -19.00 12.92
N ALA A 216 12.05 -17.78 13.19
CA ALA A 216 12.91 -16.58 13.17
C ALA A 216 14.06 -16.69 14.19
N PRO A 217 15.14 -15.90 14.08
CA PRO A 217 16.27 -15.94 15.01
C PRO A 217 15.87 -15.85 16.49
N ASN A 218 16.58 -16.59 17.36
CA ASN A 218 16.38 -16.51 18.81
C ASN A 218 17.08 -15.30 19.45
N GLU A 219 17.92 -14.59 18.69
CA GLU A 219 18.50 -13.31 19.08
C GLU A 219 17.75 -12.19 18.39
N SER A 220 17.35 -11.17 19.16
CA SER A 220 16.75 -9.97 18.59
C SER A 220 17.77 -9.13 17.86
N GLU A 221 17.34 -8.46 16.81
CA GLU A 221 18.13 -7.45 16.11
C GLU A 221 17.62 -6.06 16.45
N THR A 222 18.49 -5.05 16.36
CA THR A 222 18.12 -3.66 16.55
C THR A 222 18.41 -2.88 15.27
N VAL A 223 17.52 -1.95 14.93
CA VAL A 223 17.67 -1.02 13.82
C VAL A 223 17.42 0.41 14.31
N THR A 224 18.26 1.34 13.86
CA THR A 224 18.10 2.77 14.15
C THR A 224 17.57 3.48 12.92
N LEU A 225 16.56 4.33 13.08
CA LEU A 225 15.98 5.12 11.99
C LEU A 225 16.07 6.60 12.32
N LYS A 226 16.54 7.40 11.35
CA LYS A 226 16.43 8.86 11.40
C LYS A 226 15.19 9.27 10.61
N VAL A 227 14.29 9.98 11.26
CA VAL A 227 13.06 10.51 10.68
C VAL A 227 13.23 12.02 10.50
N GLU A 228 12.91 12.52 9.31
CA GLU A 228 12.79 13.95 9.02
C GLU A 228 11.47 14.19 8.29
N LYS A 229 10.69 15.16 8.77
CA LYS A 229 9.39 15.53 8.21
C LYS A 229 8.44 14.35 7.97
N GLY A 230 8.45 13.40 8.90
CA GLY A 230 7.64 12.17 8.80
C GLY A 230 8.13 11.17 7.76
N GLU A 231 9.39 11.22 7.34
CA GLU A 231 10.00 10.26 6.40
C GLU A 231 11.30 9.68 6.97
N VAL A 232 11.61 8.42 6.68
CA VAL A 232 12.88 7.80 7.07
C VAL A 232 13.95 8.22 6.06
N VAL A 233 14.95 8.98 6.52
CA VAL A 233 16.04 9.50 5.68
C VAL A 233 17.37 8.77 5.88
N ALA A 234 17.51 8.03 6.99
CA ALA A 234 18.67 7.19 7.25
C ALA A 234 18.30 5.97 8.09
N VAL A 235 19.00 4.86 7.86
CA VAL A 235 18.87 3.61 8.62
C VAL A 235 20.25 3.14 9.05
N ASP A 236 20.40 2.77 10.34
CA ASP A 236 21.66 2.32 10.95
C ASP A 236 22.85 3.28 10.73
N GLY A 237 22.55 4.59 10.65
CA GLY A 237 23.54 5.65 10.46
C GLY A 237 23.87 5.97 9.01
N GLU A 238 23.31 5.23 8.05
CA GLU A 238 23.54 5.44 6.62
C GLU A 238 22.35 6.16 5.97
N THR A 239 22.62 7.26 5.25
CA THR A 239 21.61 7.96 4.45
C THR A 239 21.22 7.09 3.25
N MET A 240 19.92 6.94 3.02
CA MET A 240 19.38 6.09 1.96
C MET A 240 18.28 6.84 1.21
N THR A 241 18.09 6.50 -0.07
CA THR A 241 16.89 6.92 -0.80
C THR A 241 15.64 6.24 -0.23
N PRO A 242 14.44 6.80 -0.44
CA PRO A 242 13.18 6.20 0.00
C PRO A 242 13.07 4.70 -0.31
N TYR A 243 13.31 4.31 -1.57
CA TYR A 243 13.21 2.91 -1.97
C TYR A 243 14.27 2.02 -1.29
N ASN A 244 15.53 2.48 -1.23
CA ASN A 244 16.60 1.69 -0.60
C ASN A 244 16.38 1.50 0.90
N ALA A 245 15.87 2.53 1.60
CA ALA A 245 15.51 2.42 3.01
C ALA A 245 14.42 1.35 3.22
N LEU A 246 13.38 1.36 2.38
CA LEU A 246 12.31 0.36 2.42
C LEU A 246 12.82 -1.07 2.17
N VAL A 247 13.63 -1.27 1.13
CA VAL A 247 14.19 -2.60 0.80
C VAL A 247 15.08 -3.12 1.92
N TYR A 248 15.97 -2.27 2.45
CA TYR A 248 16.83 -2.63 3.57
C TYR A 248 16.03 -3.04 4.83
N LEU A 249 14.95 -2.30 5.13
CA LEU A 249 14.06 -2.62 6.24
C LEU A 249 13.21 -3.86 5.97
N ASN A 250 12.83 -4.14 4.72
CA ASN A 250 12.16 -5.38 4.34
C ASN A 250 13.06 -6.59 4.63
N GLU A 251 14.33 -6.55 4.23
CA GLU A 251 15.28 -7.64 4.48
C GLU A 251 15.44 -7.92 5.98
N LYS A 252 15.67 -6.87 6.78
CA LYS A 252 15.77 -6.97 8.24
C LYS A 252 14.48 -7.49 8.86
N GLY A 253 13.33 -6.91 8.51
CA GLY A 253 12.03 -7.30 9.07
C GLY A 253 11.63 -8.72 8.71
N ALA A 254 11.85 -9.13 7.45
CA ALA A 254 11.49 -10.44 6.94
C ALA A 254 12.24 -11.57 7.64
N LYS A 255 13.54 -11.38 7.90
CA LYS A 255 14.36 -12.31 8.70
C LYS A 255 13.76 -12.60 10.08
N HIS A 256 13.09 -11.61 10.68
CA HIS A 256 12.47 -11.73 12.01
C HIS A 256 10.96 -12.01 11.98
N GLY A 257 10.37 -12.25 10.80
CA GLY A 257 8.93 -12.54 10.66
C GLY A 257 8.00 -11.33 10.84
N VAL A 258 8.55 -10.11 10.82
CA VAL A 258 7.80 -8.87 11.09
C VAL A 258 6.80 -8.57 9.98
N GLY A 259 5.62 -8.09 10.38
CA GLY A 259 4.65 -7.51 9.43
C GLY A 259 3.72 -8.51 8.75
N ARG A 260 3.60 -9.74 9.28
CA ARG A 260 2.55 -10.69 8.88
C ARG A 260 1.19 -10.28 9.44
N ILE A 261 0.17 -10.22 8.60
CA ILE A 261 -1.23 -10.12 9.02
C ILE A 261 -2.10 -11.12 8.24
N ASP A 262 -3.07 -11.73 8.91
CA ASP A 262 -4.15 -12.53 8.32
C ASP A 262 -5.47 -11.83 8.70
N ILE A 263 -6.19 -11.34 7.70
CA ILE A 263 -7.41 -10.55 7.91
C ILE A 263 -8.53 -10.99 6.99
N VAL A 264 -9.77 -10.80 7.48
CA VAL A 264 -10.97 -10.76 6.64
C VAL A 264 -11.37 -9.30 6.49
N GLU A 265 -11.18 -8.76 5.29
CA GLU A 265 -11.41 -7.36 4.98
C GLU A 265 -12.76 -7.13 4.28
N ASN A 266 -13.25 -5.88 4.33
CA ASN A 266 -14.43 -5.44 3.59
C ASN A 266 -14.00 -4.83 2.25
N ARG A 267 -14.34 -5.47 1.13
CA ARG A 267 -14.11 -4.89 -0.21
C ARG A 267 -15.14 -3.82 -0.52
N LEU A 268 -14.74 -2.83 -1.31
CA LEU A 268 -15.61 -1.74 -1.76
C LEU A 268 -16.85 -2.27 -2.51
N VAL A 269 -16.67 -3.36 -3.25
CA VAL A 269 -17.74 -4.04 -4.01
C VAL A 269 -18.72 -4.84 -3.13
N GLY A 270 -18.65 -4.70 -1.81
CA GLY A 270 -19.65 -5.21 -0.86
C GLY A 270 -19.43 -6.65 -0.38
N MET A 271 -18.36 -7.33 -0.82
CA MET A 271 -18.01 -8.67 -0.35
C MET A 271 -16.87 -8.63 0.67
N LYS A 272 -16.79 -9.67 1.49
CA LYS A 272 -15.60 -9.91 2.32
C LYS A 272 -14.58 -10.76 1.58
N SER A 273 -13.30 -10.50 1.81
CA SER A 273 -12.19 -11.33 1.32
C SER A 273 -11.25 -11.65 2.47
N ARG A 274 -10.65 -12.84 2.46
CA ARG A 274 -9.56 -13.19 3.38
C ARG A 274 -8.24 -13.16 2.63
N GLY A 275 -7.25 -12.50 3.22
CA GLY A 275 -5.91 -12.41 2.66
C GLY A 275 -4.84 -12.42 3.74
N CYS A 276 -3.69 -13.00 3.41
CA CYS A 276 -2.45 -12.89 4.17
C CYS A 276 -1.58 -11.81 3.54
N TYR A 277 -1.02 -10.91 4.35
CA TYR A 277 -0.20 -9.81 3.88
C TYR A 277 1.11 -9.76 4.65
N GLU A 278 2.18 -9.41 3.95
CA GLU A 278 3.52 -9.27 4.50
C GLU A 278 4.06 -7.88 4.15
N THR A 279 4.22 -7.03 5.16
CA THR A 279 4.71 -5.65 4.99
C THR A 279 5.84 -5.36 6.01
N PRO A 280 6.99 -6.05 5.90
CA PRO A 280 8.03 -6.03 6.95
C PRO A 280 8.63 -4.64 7.16
N GLY A 281 9.19 -4.03 6.10
CA GLY A 281 9.80 -2.70 6.17
C GLY A 281 8.77 -1.63 6.50
N GLY A 282 7.59 -1.72 5.89
CA GLY A 282 6.51 -0.77 6.18
C GLY A 282 5.99 -0.80 7.61
N THR A 283 5.98 -1.98 8.26
CA THR A 283 5.66 -2.09 9.69
C THR A 283 6.69 -1.35 10.54
N ILE A 284 7.99 -1.51 10.22
CA ILE A 284 9.08 -0.85 10.95
C ILE A 284 9.02 0.67 10.74
N MET A 285 8.82 1.11 9.50
CA MET A 285 8.70 2.54 9.16
C MET A 285 7.52 3.18 9.89
N MET A 286 6.36 2.53 9.93
CA MET A 286 5.19 3.06 10.64
C MET A 286 5.44 3.18 12.14
N GLU A 287 6.05 2.17 12.78
CA GLU A 287 6.43 2.24 14.20
C GLU A 287 7.40 3.40 14.48
N ALA A 288 8.35 3.66 13.57
CA ALA A 288 9.28 4.78 13.71
C ALA A 288 8.56 6.14 13.65
N LEU A 289 7.72 6.36 12.64
CA LEU A 289 6.95 7.61 12.49
C LEU A 289 6.05 7.84 13.71
N ARG A 290 5.29 6.81 14.12
CA ARG A 290 4.40 6.86 15.30
C ARG A 290 5.16 7.20 16.59
N ALA A 291 6.39 6.69 16.72
CA ALA A 291 7.22 7.00 17.88
C ALA A 291 7.62 8.48 17.95
N VAL A 292 7.98 9.09 16.82
CA VAL A 292 8.34 10.51 16.78
C VAL A 292 7.10 11.38 16.98
N GLU A 293 5.96 11.04 16.37
CA GLU A 293 4.69 11.76 16.58
C GLU A 293 4.30 11.89 18.05
N GLN A 294 4.55 10.85 18.87
CA GLN A 294 4.28 10.89 20.32
C GLN A 294 5.12 11.93 21.06
N LEU A 295 6.28 12.31 20.54
CA LEU A 295 7.13 13.34 21.12
C LEU A 295 6.71 14.73 20.68
N VAL A 296 6.23 14.90 19.44
CA VAL A 296 6.16 16.22 18.80
C VAL A 296 4.75 16.77 18.64
N LEU A 297 3.72 15.92 18.55
CA LEU A 297 2.34 16.36 18.39
C LEU A 297 1.71 16.60 19.76
N ASP A 298 1.10 17.78 19.94
CA ASP A 298 0.24 18.01 21.09
C ASP A 298 -1.03 17.13 21.01
N LYS A 299 -1.76 17.05 22.13
CA LYS A 299 -2.91 16.16 22.26
C LYS A 299 -3.96 16.35 21.15
N ALA A 300 -4.30 17.59 20.79
CA ALA A 300 -5.34 17.86 19.81
C ALA A 300 -4.85 17.58 18.38
N ALA A 301 -3.60 17.93 18.08
CA ALA A 301 -2.98 17.59 16.79
C ALA A 301 -2.88 16.07 16.58
N PHE A 302 -2.50 15.33 17.63
CA PHE A 302 -2.43 13.86 17.58
C PHE A 302 -3.82 13.24 17.34
N GLU A 303 -4.86 13.69 18.04
CA GLU A 303 -6.25 13.23 17.84
C GLU A 303 -6.73 13.53 16.41
N PHE A 304 -6.51 14.75 15.91
CA PHE A 304 -6.89 15.13 14.55
C PHE A 304 -6.13 14.31 13.51
N ARG A 305 -4.82 14.06 13.71
CA ARG A 305 -4.07 13.12 12.87
C ARG A 305 -4.82 11.78 12.84
N GLU A 306 -5.14 11.20 14.00
CA GLU A 306 -5.83 9.90 14.11
C GLU A 306 -7.08 9.83 13.22
N GLU A 307 -7.91 10.87 13.25
CA GLU A 307 -9.07 11.01 12.35
C GLU A 307 -8.70 11.04 10.86
N LEU A 308 -7.66 11.79 10.48
CA LEU A 308 -7.19 11.89 9.10
C LEU A 308 -6.76 10.54 8.54
N GLY A 309 -6.05 9.71 9.32
CA GLY A 309 -5.60 8.40 8.86
C GLY A 309 -6.72 7.39 8.64
N VAL A 310 -7.77 7.42 9.46
CA VAL A 310 -8.97 6.62 9.21
C VAL A 310 -9.60 7.05 7.88
N LYS A 311 -9.71 8.35 7.64
CA LYS A 311 -10.30 8.86 6.39
C LYS A 311 -9.43 8.56 5.17
N ALA A 312 -8.12 8.73 5.30
CA ALA A 312 -7.12 8.42 4.27
C ALA A 312 -7.16 6.93 3.91
N SER A 313 -7.25 6.03 4.90
CA SER A 313 -7.24 4.59 4.64
C SER A 313 -8.40 4.17 3.73
N HIS A 314 -9.61 4.68 3.98
CA HIS A 314 -10.75 4.45 3.09
C HIS A 314 -10.56 5.07 1.71
N LEU A 315 -10.04 6.29 1.59
CA LEU A 315 -9.83 6.92 0.27
C LEU A 315 -8.83 6.14 -0.59
N VAL A 316 -7.72 5.72 -0.01
CA VAL A 316 -6.68 4.94 -0.70
C VAL A 316 -7.22 3.56 -1.04
N TYR A 317 -7.87 2.87 -0.10
CA TYR A 317 -8.45 1.55 -0.32
C TYR A 317 -9.49 1.54 -1.45
N ASP A 318 -10.36 2.56 -1.47
CA ASP A 318 -11.48 2.71 -2.42
C ASP A 318 -11.05 3.25 -3.80
N GLY A 319 -9.75 3.50 -4.04
CA GLY A 319 -9.26 4.00 -5.33
C GLY A 319 -9.53 5.49 -5.58
N ARG A 320 -9.67 6.29 -4.53
CA ARG A 320 -10.00 7.72 -4.59
C ARG A 320 -8.78 8.64 -4.43
N TRP A 321 -7.61 8.18 -4.88
CA TRP A 321 -6.34 8.91 -4.80
C TRP A 321 -6.41 10.29 -5.48
N PHE A 322 -6.93 10.32 -6.72
CA PHE A 322 -7.01 11.55 -7.54
C PHE A 322 -8.26 12.39 -7.24
N THR A 323 -8.69 12.45 -5.99
CA THR A 323 -9.85 13.27 -5.57
C THR A 323 -9.42 14.50 -4.78
N PRO A 324 -10.19 15.62 -4.83
CA PRO A 324 -9.90 16.80 -4.02
C PRO A 324 -9.79 16.50 -2.53
N LEU A 325 -10.63 15.59 -2.01
CA LEU A 325 -10.59 15.21 -0.60
C LEU A 325 -9.30 14.49 -0.22
N CYS A 326 -8.82 13.55 -1.06
CA CYS A 326 -7.53 12.90 -0.83
C CYS A 326 -6.40 13.92 -0.83
N LYS A 327 -6.36 14.82 -1.83
CA LYS A 327 -5.39 15.93 -1.87
C LYS A 327 -5.41 16.78 -0.59
N SER A 328 -6.58 17.16 -0.10
CA SER A 328 -6.72 17.97 1.12
C SER A 328 -6.21 17.25 2.36
N ILE A 329 -6.49 15.94 2.49
CA ILE A 329 -6.02 15.15 3.63
C ILE A 329 -4.50 15.02 3.60
N LEU A 330 -3.93 14.66 2.45
CA LEU A 330 -2.47 14.55 2.28
C LEU A 330 -1.77 15.88 2.59
N ALA A 331 -2.35 17.02 2.16
CA ALA A 331 -1.81 18.34 2.46
C ALA A 331 -1.88 18.68 3.97
N ALA A 332 -2.98 18.34 4.65
CA ALA A 332 -3.10 18.56 6.09
C ALA A 332 -2.08 17.71 6.88
N THR A 333 -1.86 16.46 6.46
CA THR A 333 -0.88 15.58 7.11
C THR A 333 0.56 15.97 6.81
N GLU A 334 0.85 16.53 5.63
CA GLU A 334 2.17 17.08 5.31
C GLU A 334 2.54 18.27 6.22
N GLU A 335 1.56 19.10 6.56
CA GLU A 335 1.74 20.20 7.51
C GLU A 335 2.01 19.66 8.92
N LEU A 336 1.21 18.70 9.40
CA LEU A 336 1.43 18.05 10.71
C LEU A 336 2.78 17.34 10.79
N ALA A 337 3.32 16.88 9.65
CA ALA A 337 4.57 16.16 9.60
C ALA A 337 5.82 17.05 9.67
N GLN A 338 5.73 18.38 9.49
CA GLN A 338 6.92 19.26 9.40
C GLN A 338 7.84 19.18 10.63
N ASP A 339 7.27 19.00 11.82
CA ASP A 339 8.01 18.88 13.08
C ASP A 339 8.27 17.42 13.50
N VAL A 340 7.85 16.44 12.71
CA VAL A 340 8.10 15.02 12.95
C VAL A 340 9.53 14.67 12.53
N ASN A 341 10.49 15.18 13.31
CA ASN A 341 11.92 14.94 13.14
C ASN A 341 12.47 14.24 14.39
N GLY A 342 13.28 13.19 14.23
CA GLY A 342 13.83 12.47 15.37
C GLY A 342 14.64 11.24 15.01
N GLU A 343 15.09 10.54 16.04
CA GLU A 343 15.76 9.25 15.90
C GLU A 343 15.04 8.20 16.75
N VAL A 344 14.88 7.00 16.19
CA VAL A 344 14.15 5.91 16.82
C VAL A 344 14.99 4.63 16.75
N VAL A 345 15.04 3.90 17.85
CA VAL A 345 15.65 2.57 17.93
C VAL A 345 14.54 1.54 18.05
N ILE A 346 14.51 0.57 17.13
CA ILE A 346 13.49 -0.48 17.05
C ILE A 346 14.15 -1.84 17.21
N LYS A 347 13.61 -2.63 18.14
CA LYS A 347 13.96 -4.03 18.33
C LYS A 347 13.08 -4.91 17.43
N LEU A 348 13.71 -5.76 16.62
CA LEU A 348 13.07 -6.77 15.78
C LEU A 348 13.23 -8.14 16.43
N TYR A 349 12.11 -8.82 16.69
CA TYR A 349 12.14 -10.13 17.33
C TYR A 349 10.84 -10.91 17.12
N LYS A 350 10.93 -12.11 16.55
CA LYS A 350 9.86 -13.12 16.52
C LYS A 350 8.49 -12.53 16.13
N GLY A 351 8.44 -11.83 15.00
CA GLY A 351 7.22 -11.23 14.44
C GLY A 351 6.95 -9.78 14.88
N HIS A 352 7.72 -9.24 15.83
CA HIS A 352 7.49 -7.91 16.39
C HIS A 352 8.57 -6.91 15.99
N ALA A 353 8.12 -5.70 15.67
CA ALA A 353 8.91 -4.48 15.72
C ALA A 353 8.49 -3.70 16.97
N THR A 354 9.42 -3.39 17.86
CA THR A 354 9.12 -2.69 19.12
C THR A 354 10.07 -1.52 19.30
N VAL A 355 9.51 -0.32 19.36
CA VAL A 355 10.28 0.90 19.67
C VAL A 355 10.82 0.81 21.09
N THR A 356 12.13 0.91 21.25
CA THR A 356 12.81 0.84 22.56
C THR A 356 13.41 2.16 22.99
N GLN A 357 13.80 3.01 22.05
CA GLN A 357 14.30 4.37 22.32
C GLN A 357 13.79 5.33 21.26
N LYS A 358 13.56 6.57 21.65
CA LYS A 358 13.16 7.66 20.75
C LYS A 358 13.67 8.98 21.30
N ARG A 359 14.08 9.89 20.41
CA ARG A 359 14.45 11.26 20.75
C ARG A 359 14.09 12.21 19.60
N SER A 360 13.83 13.46 19.93
CA SER A 360 13.53 14.52 18.98
C SER A 360 13.93 15.86 19.57
N ASP A 361 14.54 16.72 18.75
CA ASP A 361 14.79 18.12 19.11
C ASP A 361 13.49 18.95 19.11
N ASN A 362 12.42 18.44 18.48
CA ASN A 362 11.07 19.02 18.48
C ASN A 362 10.19 18.47 19.63
N SER A 363 10.77 17.76 20.60
CA SER A 363 10.00 17.09 21.66
C SER A 363 9.25 18.07 22.56
N LEU A 364 7.95 17.85 22.73
CA LEU A 364 7.09 18.44 23.75
C LEU A 364 7.22 17.72 25.11
N TYR A 365 7.80 16.52 25.12
CA TYR A 365 8.14 15.84 26.38
C TYR A 365 9.33 16.54 27.03
N SER A 366 9.16 16.90 28.30
CA SER A 366 10.21 17.46 29.16
C SER A 366 10.28 16.66 30.46
N GLU A 367 11.46 16.13 30.77
CA GLU A 367 11.73 15.39 32.00
C GLU A 367 11.47 16.26 33.24
N GLU A 368 11.77 17.56 33.18
CA GLU A 368 11.56 18.52 34.27
C GLU A 368 10.08 18.68 34.61
N PHE A 369 9.18 18.69 33.61
CA PHE A 369 7.73 18.79 33.82
C PHE A 369 7.08 17.44 34.18
N ALA A 370 7.72 16.33 33.84
CA ALA A 370 7.18 14.98 34.05
C ALA A 370 7.68 14.29 35.32
N THR A 371 8.73 14.82 35.95
CA THR A 371 9.35 14.23 37.13
C THR A 371 8.39 14.16 38.32
N PHE A 372 8.55 13.15 39.16
CA PHE A 372 7.92 13.07 40.48
C PHE A 372 8.82 13.61 41.61
N GLY A 373 10.01 14.12 41.24
CA GLY A 373 10.93 14.78 42.16
C GLY A 373 10.53 16.22 42.49
N GLU A 374 11.39 16.95 43.19
CA GLU A 374 11.22 18.38 43.40
C GLU A 374 11.42 19.13 42.08
N ASP A 375 10.46 19.98 41.71
CA ASP A 375 10.51 20.82 40.52
C ASP A 375 10.02 22.24 40.84
N GLU A 376 10.41 23.21 40.00
CA GLU A 376 9.95 24.60 40.08
C GLU A 376 9.14 25.02 38.83
N VAL A 377 8.87 24.08 37.93
CA VAL A 377 8.31 24.37 36.60
C VAL A 377 6.79 24.19 36.53
N TYR A 378 6.19 23.45 37.48
CA TYR A 378 4.75 23.19 37.51
C TYR A 378 4.09 23.62 38.83
N ASP A 379 3.30 24.70 38.79
CA ASP A 379 2.49 25.12 39.94
C ASP A 379 1.25 24.23 40.09
N GLN A 380 1.33 23.28 41.01
CA GLN A 380 0.26 22.32 41.31
C GLN A 380 -1.04 22.99 41.79
N SER A 381 -0.99 24.23 42.32
CA SER A 381 -2.19 24.93 42.80
C SER A 381 -3.16 25.29 41.68
N HIS A 382 -2.67 25.46 40.44
CA HIS A 382 -3.51 25.73 39.27
C HIS A 382 -4.47 24.58 38.94
N ALA A 383 -4.13 23.34 39.33
CA ALA A 383 -4.92 22.16 39.01
C ALA A 383 -6.34 22.21 39.60
N GLU A 384 -6.50 22.76 40.83
CA GLU A 384 -7.83 22.86 41.46
C GLU A 384 -8.78 23.72 40.62
N GLY A 385 -8.32 24.91 40.22
CA GLY A 385 -9.09 25.84 39.40
C GLY A 385 -9.43 25.24 38.05
N PHE A 386 -8.44 24.62 37.38
CA PHE A 386 -8.63 23.94 36.11
C PHE A 386 -9.71 22.84 36.21
N ILE A 387 -9.60 21.92 37.17
CA ILE A 387 -10.55 20.80 37.32
C ILE A 387 -11.96 21.32 37.58
N ARG A 388 -12.11 22.34 38.44
CA ARG A 388 -13.42 22.95 38.73
C ARG A 388 -14.09 23.52 37.48
N LEU A 389 -13.33 24.20 36.62
CA LEU A 389 -13.86 24.80 35.39
C LEU A 389 -14.08 23.75 34.29
N TYR A 390 -13.13 22.84 34.09
CA TYR A 390 -13.21 21.76 33.10
C TYR A 390 -14.41 20.82 33.36
N SER A 391 -14.67 20.49 34.62
CA SER A 391 -15.78 19.60 35.02
C SER A 391 -17.12 20.30 35.22
N LEU A 392 -17.19 21.62 35.02
CA LEU A 392 -18.36 22.44 35.39
C LEU A 392 -19.66 21.97 34.73
N SER A 393 -19.63 21.62 33.44
CA SER A 393 -20.79 21.14 32.70
C SER A 393 -21.34 19.82 33.28
N SER A 394 -20.46 18.86 33.59
CA SER A 394 -20.81 17.59 34.23
C SER A 394 -21.42 17.80 35.62
N ARG A 395 -20.87 18.74 36.39
CA ARG A 395 -21.40 19.12 37.71
C ARG A 395 -22.80 19.70 37.62
N ILE A 396 -23.05 20.61 36.67
CA ILE A 396 -24.38 21.21 36.44
C ILE A 396 -25.38 20.12 36.05
N ARG A 397 -25.01 19.20 35.14
CA ARG A 397 -25.86 18.08 34.73
C ARG A 397 -26.27 17.21 35.93
N ALA A 398 -25.32 16.86 36.80
CA ALA A 398 -25.60 16.09 38.00
C ALA A 398 -26.56 16.82 38.96
N LEU A 399 -26.34 18.11 39.21
CA LEU A 399 -27.23 18.92 40.05
C LEU A 399 -28.66 19.03 39.48
N ASN A 400 -28.80 19.14 38.16
CA ASN A 400 -30.10 19.19 37.52
C ASN A 400 -30.84 17.84 37.60
N SER A 401 -30.13 16.70 37.55
CA SER A 401 -30.76 15.37 37.70
C SER A 401 -31.25 15.05 39.12
N GLN A 402 -30.84 15.84 40.11
CA GLN A 402 -31.24 15.69 41.52
C GLN A 402 -32.43 16.59 41.91
N LYS A 403 -32.85 17.47 41.00
CA LYS A 403 -34.09 18.27 41.13
C LYS A 403 -35.23 17.47 40.52
#